data_AF-A0AA43FJY0-F1
#
_entry.id   AF-A0AA43FJY0-F1
#
_cell.length_a   1.000
_cell.length_b   1.000
_cell.length_c   1.000
_cell.angle_alpha   90.00
_cell.angle_beta   90.00
_cell.angle_gamma   90.00
#
_symmetry.space_group_name_H-M   'P 1'
#
loop_
_entity.id
_entity.type
_entity.pdbx_description
1 polymer ?
#
loop_
_entity_poly.entity_id
_entity_poly.type
_entity_poly.pdbx_seq_one_letter_code
_entity_poly.pdbx_strand_id
1 'polypeptide(L)'
;MDWKKKLAMARRRIRGLSHLRRNPWYVESLTTRRLAAIGAQAIVLDHDGVLGPNRSVAPDEGGLELIKNCVEVFGPGMVFILSNTHSRRQQRREYYSEHQKDVVYLVARPKPDIDGMQQASWASGAPVEKIAMVDDGLLTGALMALESGAMPIYALRRVMDESLLAWGIRLSTTWPQIIVTRILELALLRR
;
A
#
# COMPACT_ATOMS: atom_id res chain seq x y z
N MET A 1 -26.76 -4.41 -14.36
CA MET A 1 -25.33 -4.72 -14.57
C MET A 1 -25.17 -6.22 -14.81
N ASP A 2 -24.73 -6.61 -16.02
CA ASP A 2 -24.59 -7.99 -16.50
C ASP A 2 -23.65 -8.84 -15.62
N TRP A 3 -24.08 -10.04 -15.22
CA TRP A 3 -23.33 -10.98 -14.38
C TRP A 3 -22.02 -11.41 -15.04
N LYS A 4 -21.97 -11.50 -16.38
CA LYS A 4 -20.73 -11.85 -17.11
C LYS A 4 -19.67 -10.78 -16.92
N LYS A 5 -20.05 -9.51 -16.95
CA LYS A 5 -19.14 -8.37 -16.68
C LYS A 5 -18.62 -8.42 -15.24
N LYS A 6 -19.48 -8.68 -14.26
CA LYS A 6 -19.06 -8.84 -12.85
C LYS A 6 -18.04 -9.97 -12.68
N LEU A 7 -18.29 -11.12 -13.29
CA LEU A 7 -17.39 -12.27 -13.23
C LEU A 7 -16.04 -11.99 -13.91
N ALA A 8 -16.05 -11.33 -15.07
CA ALA A 8 -14.82 -10.92 -15.76
C ALA A 8 -13.97 -9.95 -14.91
N MET A 9 -14.60 -8.95 -14.28
CA MET A 9 -13.93 -8.04 -13.35
C MET A 9 -13.33 -8.78 -12.15
N ALA A 10 -14.11 -9.68 -11.52
CA ALA A 10 -13.62 -10.49 -10.40
C ALA A 10 -12.39 -11.33 -10.80
N ARG A 11 -12.42 -11.98 -11.96
CA ARG A 11 -11.27 -12.74 -12.49
C ARG A 11 -10.05 -11.86 -12.72
N ARG A 12 -10.23 -10.65 -13.27
CA ARG A 12 -9.13 -9.70 -13.49
C ARG A 12 -8.47 -9.30 -12.16
N ARG A 13 -9.28 -8.94 -11.15
CA ARG A 13 -8.81 -8.58 -9.81
C ARG A 13 -8.00 -9.70 -9.18
N ILE A 14 -8.57 -10.91 -9.14
CA ILE A 14 -7.91 -12.06 -8.53
C ILE A 14 -6.64 -12.44 -9.27
N ARG A 15 -6.60 -12.33 -10.60
CA ARG A 15 -5.36 -12.56 -11.36
C ARG A 15 -4.27 -11.57 -10.96
N GLY A 16 -4.61 -10.28 -10.82
CA GLY A 16 -3.68 -9.25 -10.35
C GLY A 16 -3.16 -9.55 -8.94
N LEU A 17 -4.06 -9.82 -8.00
CA LEU A 17 -3.70 -10.15 -6.62
C LEU A 17 -2.86 -11.43 -6.50
N SER A 18 -3.17 -12.47 -7.26
CA SER A 18 -2.38 -13.70 -7.30
C SER A 18 -0.98 -13.50 -7.87
N HIS A 19 -0.84 -12.63 -8.88
CA HIS A 19 0.47 -12.27 -9.42
C HIS A 19 1.32 -11.55 -8.36
N LEU A 20 0.74 -10.55 -7.68
CA LEU A 20 1.40 -9.81 -6.60
C LEU A 20 1.81 -10.72 -5.44
N ARG A 21 0.90 -11.58 -4.98
CA ARG A 21 1.17 -12.52 -3.88
C ARG A 21 2.34 -13.47 -4.15
N ARG A 22 2.53 -13.87 -5.41
CA ARG A 22 3.64 -14.76 -5.83
C ARG A 22 4.96 -14.02 -5.98
N ASN A 23 4.92 -12.71 -6.21
CA ASN A 23 6.09 -11.89 -6.46
C ASN A 23 6.08 -10.67 -5.52
N PRO A 24 6.10 -10.87 -4.19
CA PRO A 24 6.15 -9.76 -3.26
C PRO A 24 7.47 -9.03 -3.41
N TRP A 25 7.42 -7.73 -3.20
CA TRP A 25 8.59 -6.91 -2.97
C TRP A 25 8.96 -6.98 -1.50
N TYR A 26 10.20 -6.63 -1.18
CA TYR A 26 10.60 -6.36 0.19
C TYR A 26 10.86 -4.87 0.33
N VAL A 27 10.35 -4.25 1.39
CA VAL A 27 10.53 -2.81 1.64
C VAL A 27 12.01 -2.45 1.68
N GLU A 28 12.83 -3.28 2.33
CA GLU A 28 14.29 -3.09 2.44
C GLU A 28 15.00 -3.17 1.08
N SER A 29 14.31 -3.71 0.06
CA SER A 29 14.83 -3.77 -1.29
C SER A 29 14.40 -2.59 -2.17
N LEU A 30 13.50 -1.71 -1.71
CA LEU A 30 13.02 -0.52 -2.43
C LEU A 30 14.05 0.62 -2.33
N THR A 31 15.20 0.41 -2.97
CA THR A 31 16.23 1.44 -3.14
C THR A 31 15.79 2.49 -4.15
N THR A 32 16.43 3.67 -4.15
CA THR A 32 16.17 4.75 -5.11
C THR A 32 16.20 4.26 -6.57
N ARG A 33 17.19 3.44 -6.93
CA ARG A 33 17.29 2.82 -8.27
C ARG A 33 16.06 1.98 -8.61
N ARG A 34 15.58 1.15 -7.69
CA ARG A 34 14.40 0.30 -7.96
C ARG A 34 13.12 1.11 -7.98
N LEU A 35 13.01 2.13 -7.13
CA LEU A 35 11.88 3.05 -7.13
C LEU A 35 11.79 3.80 -8.46
N ALA A 36 12.91 4.34 -8.96
CA ALA A 36 12.97 5.00 -10.27
C ALA A 36 12.56 4.08 -11.42
N ALA A 37 12.91 2.79 -11.33
CA ALA A 37 12.57 1.79 -12.35
C ALA A 37 11.07 1.42 -12.40
N ILE A 38 10.26 1.80 -11.40
CA ILE A 38 8.80 1.57 -11.41
C ILE A 38 8.14 2.42 -12.51
N GLY A 39 8.68 3.60 -12.82
CA GLY A 39 8.10 4.53 -13.78
C GLY A 39 6.83 5.25 -13.28
N ALA A 40 6.64 5.28 -11.95
CA ALA A 40 5.65 6.10 -11.28
C ALA A 40 6.14 7.57 -11.18
N GLN A 41 5.21 8.49 -11.04
CA GLN A 41 5.44 9.93 -10.81
C GLN A 41 5.19 10.33 -9.36
N ALA A 42 4.34 9.58 -8.65
CA ALA A 42 4.08 9.74 -7.23
C ALA A 42 3.89 8.38 -6.57
N ILE A 43 3.98 8.34 -5.25
CA ILE A 43 3.88 7.11 -4.47
C ILE A 43 3.02 7.29 -3.22
N VAL A 44 2.17 6.31 -2.95
CA VAL A 44 1.39 6.17 -1.73
C VAL A 44 1.94 4.99 -0.94
N LEU A 45 2.23 5.21 0.33
CA LEU A 45 2.79 4.23 1.25
C LEU A 45 1.76 3.89 2.32
N ASP A 46 1.48 2.60 2.53
CA ASP A 46 0.81 2.19 3.76
C ASP A 46 1.70 2.50 4.95
N HIS A 47 1.08 2.78 6.10
CA HIS A 47 1.84 2.95 7.34
C HIS A 47 2.14 1.60 7.98
N ASP A 48 1.09 0.87 8.30
CA ASP A 48 1.17 -0.35 9.09
C ASP A 48 1.77 -1.48 8.24
N GLY A 49 2.79 -2.17 8.75
CA GLY A 49 3.40 -3.29 8.03
C GLY A 49 4.33 -2.89 6.87
N VAL A 50 4.33 -1.62 6.46
CA VAL A 50 5.25 -1.06 5.44
C VAL A 50 6.23 -0.08 6.06
N LEU A 51 5.74 1.00 6.69
CA LEU A 51 6.58 2.04 7.30
C LEU A 51 6.90 1.77 8.77
N GLY A 52 6.08 1.00 9.46
CA GLY A 52 6.38 0.63 10.83
C GLY A 52 5.43 -0.44 11.37
N PRO A 53 5.61 -0.81 12.65
CA PRO A 53 4.77 -1.80 13.30
C PRO A 53 3.30 -1.42 13.32
N ASN A 54 2.44 -2.42 13.38
CA ASN A 54 1.00 -2.21 13.49
C ASN A 54 0.64 -1.26 14.63
N ARG A 55 -0.17 -0.24 14.32
CA ARG A 55 -0.66 0.80 15.24
C ARG A 55 0.42 1.69 15.86
N SER A 56 1.65 1.72 15.31
CA SER A 56 2.66 2.70 15.72
C SER A 56 2.24 4.12 15.33
N VAL A 57 2.76 5.14 16.01
CA VAL A 57 2.56 6.54 15.57
C VAL A 57 3.62 6.93 14.55
N ALA A 58 4.87 6.55 14.79
CA ALA A 58 5.99 6.85 13.93
C ALA A 58 6.36 5.63 13.04
N PRO A 59 6.98 5.87 11.86
CA PRO A 59 7.72 4.84 11.15
C PRO A 59 8.91 4.35 11.99
N ASP A 60 9.40 3.14 11.69
CA ASP A 60 10.69 2.67 12.19
C ASP A 60 11.85 3.09 11.27
N GLU A 61 13.08 2.70 11.59
CA GLU A 61 14.27 3.08 10.82
C GLU A 61 14.16 2.69 9.34
N GLY A 62 13.69 1.47 9.05
CA GLY A 62 13.49 1.01 7.67
C GLY A 62 12.38 1.77 6.95
N GLY A 63 11.32 2.17 7.66
CA GLY A 63 10.29 3.05 7.12
C GLY A 63 10.79 4.46 6.82
N LEU A 64 11.62 5.03 7.69
CA LEU A 64 12.25 6.33 7.47
C LEU A 64 13.20 6.30 6.27
N GLU A 65 13.99 5.23 6.13
CA GLU A 65 14.85 5.03 4.96
C GLU A 65 14.03 4.89 3.68
N LEU A 66 12.92 4.14 3.70
CA LEU A 66 12.01 4.05 2.56
C LEU A 66 11.44 5.42 2.18
N ILE A 67 10.98 6.20 3.16
CA ILE A 67 10.47 7.56 2.93
C ILE A 67 11.55 8.43 2.27
N LYS A 68 12.76 8.42 2.81
CA LYS A 68 13.90 9.17 2.25
C LYS A 68 14.16 8.78 0.79
N ASN A 69 14.22 7.48 0.49
CA ASN A 69 14.43 6.99 -0.87
C ASN A 69 13.30 7.41 -1.82
N CYS A 70 12.05 7.43 -1.33
CA CYS A 70 10.90 7.89 -2.11
C CYS A 70 11.00 9.40 -2.38
N VAL A 71 11.31 10.22 -1.38
CA VAL A 71 11.45 11.67 -1.54
C VAL A 71 12.59 12.00 -2.51
N GLU A 72 13.71 11.27 -2.45
CA GLU A 72 14.82 11.44 -3.39
C GLU A 72 14.43 11.17 -4.85
N VAL A 73 13.57 10.18 -5.09
CA VAL A 73 13.18 9.76 -6.45
C VAL A 73 12.01 10.58 -7.01
N PHE A 74 10.97 10.79 -6.20
CA PHE A 74 9.72 11.42 -6.65
C PHE A 74 9.67 12.92 -6.36
N GLY A 75 10.48 13.39 -5.41
CA GLY A 75 10.50 14.77 -4.94
C GLY A 75 9.52 15.05 -3.79
N PRO A 76 9.68 16.21 -3.13
CA PRO A 76 8.80 16.62 -2.04
C PRO A 76 7.36 16.83 -2.53
N GLY A 77 6.38 16.45 -1.72
CA GLY A 77 4.96 16.53 -2.07
C GLY A 77 4.46 15.43 -3.02
N MET A 78 5.33 14.54 -3.48
CA MET A 78 4.98 13.39 -4.35
C MET A 78 4.93 12.05 -3.59
N VAL A 79 5.17 12.09 -2.27
CA VAL A 79 5.14 10.93 -1.37
C VAL A 79 3.99 11.10 -0.40
N PHE A 80 3.06 10.14 -0.42
CA PHE A 80 1.84 10.17 0.36
C PHE A 80 1.79 9.03 1.36
N ILE A 81 1.28 9.29 2.56
CA ILE A 81 1.06 8.27 3.59
C ILE A 81 -0.44 8.02 3.71
N LEU A 82 -0.86 6.76 3.69
CA LEU A 82 -2.25 6.36 3.84
C LEU A 82 -2.37 5.19 4.81
N SER A 83 -3.32 5.24 5.74
CA SER A 83 -3.55 4.14 6.67
C SER A 83 -5.03 3.91 7.01
N ASN A 84 -5.38 2.63 7.21
CA ASN A 84 -6.69 2.22 7.72
C ASN A 84 -6.82 2.33 9.25
N THR A 85 -5.73 2.61 9.98
CA THR A 85 -5.74 2.64 11.45
C THR A 85 -6.32 3.97 11.96
N HIS A 86 -7.65 4.03 12.03
CA HIS A 86 -8.39 5.22 12.47
C HIS A 86 -7.97 5.74 13.84
N SER A 87 -7.71 4.85 14.80
CA SER A 87 -7.37 5.23 16.17
C SER A 87 -6.03 5.96 16.31
N ARG A 88 -5.16 5.89 15.30
CA ARG A 88 -3.85 6.57 15.26
C ARG A 88 -3.79 7.73 14.30
N ARG A 89 -4.87 8.00 13.55
CA ARG A 89 -4.89 8.96 12.45
C ARG A 89 -4.40 10.35 12.84
N GLN A 90 -4.93 10.89 13.96
CA GLN A 90 -4.57 12.24 14.39
C GLN A 90 -3.09 12.33 14.78
N GLN A 91 -2.65 11.39 15.61
CA GLN A 91 -1.25 11.32 16.07
C GLN A 91 -0.27 11.15 14.89
N ARG A 92 -0.62 10.33 13.89
CA ARG A 92 0.20 10.15 12.68
C ARG A 92 0.25 11.43 11.85
N ARG A 93 -0.90 12.08 11.65
CA ARG A 93 -0.97 13.34 10.90
C ARG A 93 -0.06 14.40 11.54
N GLU A 94 -0.13 14.56 12.86
CA GLU A 94 0.73 15.45 13.63
C GLU A 94 2.21 15.06 13.44
N TYR A 95 2.55 13.79 13.69
CA TYR A 95 3.92 13.29 13.54
C TYR A 95 4.51 13.59 12.16
N TYR A 96 3.83 13.22 11.08
CA TYR A 96 4.32 13.43 9.72
C TYR A 96 4.44 14.92 9.38
N SER A 97 3.50 15.76 9.85
CA SER A 97 3.57 17.21 9.62
C SER A 97 4.75 17.88 10.34
N GLU A 98 5.13 17.39 11.51
CA GLU A 98 6.23 17.95 12.30
C GLU A 98 7.59 17.43 11.86
N HIS A 99 7.68 16.12 11.54
CA HIS A 99 8.96 15.43 11.37
C HIS A 99 9.30 15.09 9.91
N GLN A 100 8.33 15.05 9.00
CA GLN A 100 8.49 14.58 7.63
C GLN A 100 7.82 15.55 6.64
N LYS A 101 8.32 16.79 6.57
CA LYS A 101 7.70 17.89 5.83
C LYS A 101 7.57 17.67 4.32
N ASP A 102 8.36 16.76 3.76
CA ASP A 102 8.36 16.45 2.33
C ASP A 102 7.30 15.39 1.94
N VAL A 103 6.58 14.81 2.91
CA VAL A 103 5.51 13.84 2.66
C VAL A 103 4.14 14.39 3.08
N VAL A 104 3.09 13.85 2.47
CA VAL A 104 1.71 14.26 2.73
C VAL A 104 0.93 13.11 3.36
N TYR A 105 0.43 13.30 4.58
CA TYR A 105 -0.46 12.34 5.21
C TYR A 105 -1.91 12.52 4.72
N LEU A 106 -2.46 11.50 4.06
CA LEU A 106 -3.81 11.53 3.50
C LEU A 106 -4.88 11.13 4.52
N VAL A 107 -5.99 11.87 4.52
CA VAL A 107 -7.19 11.55 5.31
C VAL A 107 -8.29 11.12 4.34
N ALA A 108 -8.31 9.84 4.02
CA ALA A 108 -9.24 9.25 3.07
C ALA A 108 -10.17 8.21 3.73
N ARG A 109 -11.15 7.76 2.95
CA ARG A 109 -11.93 6.56 3.27
C ARG A 109 -11.01 5.32 3.39
N PRO A 110 -11.39 4.33 4.20
CA PRO A 110 -10.55 3.15 4.39
C PRO A 110 -10.39 2.34 3.11
N LYS A 111 -9.17 1.87 2.87
CA LYS A 111 -8.87 0.89 1.82
C LYS A 111 -9.77 -0.34 2.01
N PRO A 112 -10.36 -0.91 0.94
CA PRO A 112 -9.97 -0.73 -0.46
C PRO A 112 -10.73 0.37 -1.23
N ASP A 113 -11.40 1.30 -0.56
CA ASP A 113 -12.02 2.47 -1.22
C ASP A 113 -10.94 3.30 -1.97
N ILE A 114 -11.25 3.77 -3.18
CA ILE A 114 -10.29 4.43 -4.09
C ILE A 114 -10.02 5.90 -3.75
N ASP A 115 -10.75 6.49 -2.80
CA ASP A 115 -10.64 7.90 -2.39
C ASP A 115 -9.19 8.32 -2.11
N GLY A 116 -8.41 7.48 -1.43
CA GLY A 116 -7.00 7.77 -1.15
C GLY A 116 -6.14 7.96 -2.42
N MET A 117 -6.37 7.16 -3.45
CA MET A 117 -5.66 7.28 -4.74
C MET A 117 -6.11 8.52 -5.52
N GLN A 118 -7.40 8.87 -5.45
CA GLN A 118 -7.94 10.08 -6.06
C GLN A 118 -7.36 11.33 -5.41
N GLN A 119 -7.26 11.35 -4.07
CA GLN A 119 -6.61 12.44 -3.34
C GLN A 119 -5.13 12.58 -3.69
N ALA A 120 -4.39 11.46 -3.77
CA ALA A 120 -2.98 11.47 -4.19
C ALA A 120 -2.81 12.01 -5.62
N SER A 121 -3.67 11.59 -6.55
CA SER A 121 -3.66 12.08 -7.95
C SER A 121 -3.97 13.57 -8.03
N TRP A 122 -4.98 14.03 -7.30
CA TRP A 122 -5.30 15.45 -7.23
C TRP A 122 -4.15 16.28 -6.66
N ALA A 123 -3.55 15.84 -5.55
CA ALA A 123 -2.51 16.58 -4.87
C ALA A 123 -1.18 16.61 -5.64
N SER A 124 -0.82 15.52 -6.32
CA SER A 124 0.42 15.43 -7.12
C SER A 124 0.29 15.97 -8.53
N GLY A 125 -0.94 16.06 -9.07
CA GLY A 125 -1.19 16.28 -10.49
C GLY A 125 -0.84 15.09 -11.38
N ALA A 126 -0.33 13.99 -10.81
CA ALA A 126 -0.04 12.77 -11.56
C ALA A 126 -1.34 12.02 -11.88
N PRO A 127 -1.50 11.47 -13.10
CA PRO A 127 -2.62 10.59 -13.40
C PRO A 127 -2.52 9.31 -12.56
N VAL A 128 -3.66 8.73 -12.16
CA VAL A 128 -3.71 7.61 -11.21
C VAL A 128 -2.87 6.41 -11.66
N GLU A 129 -2.83 6.11 -12.96
CA GLU A 129 -2.01 5.04 -13.55
C GLU A 129 -0.50 5.28 -13.44
N LYS A 130 -0.07 6.49 -13.08
CA LYS A 130 1.31 6.87 -12.76
C LYS A 130 1.59 6.97 -11.27
N ILE A 131 0.68 6.49 -10.41
CA ILE A 131 0.88 6.47 -8.97
C ILE A 131 1.12 5.02 -8.53
N ALA A 132 2.15 4.80 -7.73
CA ALA A 132 2.40 3.52 -7.09
C ALA A 132 1.76 3.45 -5.70
N MET A 133 1.17 2.32 -5.34
CA MET A 133 0.67 2.04 -3.99
C MET A 133 1.45 0.90 -3.37
N VAL A 134 2.18 1.19 -2.28
CA VAL A 134 2.94 0.19 -1.52
C VAL A 134 2.13 -0.22 -0.30
N ASP A 135 1.74 -1.50 -0.22
CA ASP A 135 0.89 -2.03 0.85
C ASP A 135 1.30 -3.47 1.20
N ASP A 136 1.15 -3.86 2.46
CA ASP A 136 1.39 -5.23 2.93
C ASP A 136 0.12 -6.09 2.95
N GLY A 137 -1.03 -5.53 2.58
CA GLY A 137 -2.32 -6.20 2.47
C GLY A 137 -2.83 -6.33 1.03
N LEU A 138 -3.10 -7.57 0.62
CA LEU A 138 -3.60 -7.89 -0.71
C LEU A 138 -5.03 -7.37 -0.95
N LEU A 139 -5.90 -7.43 0.07
CA LEU A 139 -7.30 -7.02 -0.02
C LEU A 139 -7.54 -5.58 0.46
N THR A 140 -6.46 -4.85 0.75
CA THR A 140 -6.46 -3.43 1.14
C THR A 140 -5.85 -2.57 0.04
N GLY A 141 -4.60 -2.10 0.18
CA GLY A 141 -4.02 -1.16 -0.77
C GLY A 141 -3.71 -1.77 -2.12
N ALA A 142 -3.30 -3.03 -2.18
CA ALA A 142 -3.08 -3.70 -3.47
C ALA A 142 -4.39 -3.79 -4.28
N LEU A 143 -5.51 -4.12 -3.63
CA LEU A 143 -6.82 -4.13 -4.27
C LEU A 143 -7.27 -2.70 -4.64
N MET A 144 -7.10 -1.72 -3.75
CA MET A 144 -7.40 -0.31 -4.03
C MET A 144 -6.66 0.19 -5.28
N ALA A 145 -5.38 -0.15 -5.42
CA ALA A 145 -4.57 0.22 -6.57
C ALA A 145 -5.07 -0.42 -7.87
N LEU A 146 -5.38 -1.72 -7.83
CA LEU A 146 -5.98 -2.42 -8.97
C LEU A 146 -7.34 -1.84 -9.38
N GLU A 147 -8.16 -1.41 -8.41
CA GLU A 147 -9.48 -0.82 -8.67
C GLU A 147 -9.40 0.59 -9.24
N SER A 148 -8.44 1.37 -8.78
CA SER A 148 -8.22 2.74 -9.24
C SER A 148 -7.44 2.82 -10.56
N GLY A 149 -6.76 1.74 -10.96
CA GLY A 149 -5.88 1.70 -12.14
C GLY A 149 -4.43 2.10 -11.85
N ALA A 150 -4.10 2.34 -10.59
CA ALA A 150 -2.75 2.63 -10.11
C ALA A 150 -1.83 1.40 -10.17
N MET A 151 -0.54 1.61 -9.91
CA MET A 151 0.47 0.55 -9.89
C MET A 151 0.54 -0.12 -8.51
N PRO A 152 0.04 -1.36 -8.33
CA PRO A 152 0.11 -2.03 -7.04
C PRO A 152 1.52 -2.57 -6.78
N ILE A 153 2.04 -2.31 -5.58
CA ILE A 153 3.27 -2.89 -5.05
C ILE A 153 2.93 -3.59 -3.74
N TYR A 154 2.80 -4.91 -3.81
CA TYR A 154 2.66 -5.73 -2.63
C TYR A 154 4.03 -5.90 -1.97
N ALA A 155 4.24 -5.24 -0.84
CA ALA A 155 5.53 -5.20 -0.17
C ALA A 155 5.46 -5.85 1.22
N LEU A 156 6.46 -6.66 1.52
CA LEU A 156 6.63 -7.30 2.81
C LEU A 156 7.85 -6.72 3.53
N ARG A 157 7.86 -6.86 4.84
CA ARG A 157 9.00 -6.48 5.69
C ARG A 157 9.76 -7.73 6.12
N ARG A 158 11.09 -7.72 5.93
CA ARG A 158 12.00 -8.76 6.43
C ARG A 158 12.35 -8.52 7.88
N VAL A 159 12.61 -7.27 8.20
CA VAL A 159 12.98 -6.82 9.54
C VAL A 159 11.99 -5.76 9.97
N MET A 160 11.31 -6.03 11.08
CA MET A 160 10.41 -5.10 11.73
C MET A 160 10.55 -5.33 13.23
N ASP A 161 10.96 -4.28 13.94
CA ASP A 161 10.99 -4.32 15.39
C ASP A 161 9.59 -4.11 15.93
N GLU A 162 8.88 -5.21 16.18
CA GLU A 162 7.49 -5.18 16.63
C GLU A 162 7.29 -5.97 17.92
N SER A 163 6.45 -5.42 18.79
CA SER A 163 5.96 -6.16 19.95
C SER A 163 5.17 -7.41 19.52
N LEU A 164 5.14 -8.43 20.38
CA LEU A 164 4.33 -9.64 20.17
C LEU A 164 2.86 -9.34 19.84
N LEU A 165 2.29 -8.29 20.44
CA LEU A 165 0.92 -7.86 20.16
C LEU A 165 0.78 -7.31 18.73
N ALA A 166 1.71 -6.46 18.28
CA ALA A 166 1.71 -5.91 16.93
C ALA A 166 1.91 -7.01 15.87
N TRP A 167 2.83 -7.95 16.14
CA TRP A 167 3.03 -9.15 15.32
C TRP A 167 1.77 -10.00 15.22
N GLY A 168 1.11 -10.28 16.36
CA GLY A 168 -0.14 -11.05 16.41
C GLY A 168 -1.27 -10.39 15.62
N ILE A 169 -1.44 -9.06 15.77
CA ILE A 169 -2.41 -8.29 14.97
C ILE A 169 -2.10 -8.41 13.48
N ARG A 170 -0.83 -8.23 13.07
CA ARG A 170 -0.40 -8.37 11.67
C ARG A 170 -0.77 -9.72 11.08
N LEU A 171 -0.43 -10.80 11.79
CA LEU A 171 -0.76 -12.14 11.33
C LEU A 171 -2.26 -12.35 11.16
N SER A 172 -3.06 -11.86 12.12
CA SER A 172 -4.51 -11.99 12.08
C SER A 172 -5.17 -11.20 10.93
N THR A 173 -4.50 -10.18 10.39
CA THR A 173 -5.01 -9.40 9.26
C THR A 173 -4.46 -9.88 7.92
N THR A 174 -3.20 -10.31 7.83
CA THR A 174 -2.55 -10.71 6.57
C THR A 174 -2.93 -12.14 6.14
N TRP A 175 -2.90 -13.12 7.05
CA TRP A 175 -3.15 -14.53 6.69
C TRP A 175 -4.56 -14.79 6.14
N PRO A 176 -5.64 -14.25 6.73
CA PRO A 176 -6.96 -14.40 6.15
C PRO A 176 -7.05 -13.88 4.71
N GLN A 177 -6.38 -12.77 4.40
CA GLN A 177 -6.34 -12.23 3.03
C GLN A 177 -5.64 -13.19 2.06
N ILE A 178 -4.53 -13.80 2.48
CA ILE A 178 -3.81 -14.81 1.70
C ILE A 178 -4.70 -16.03 1.43
N ILE A 179 -5.43 -16.50 2.45
CA ILE A 179 -6.33 -17.65 2.32
C ILE A 179 -7.47 -17.33 1.36
N VAL A 180 -8.15 -16.19 1.56
CA VAL A 180 -9.27 -15.75 0.71
C VAL A 180 -8.84 -15.58 -0.73
N THR A 181 -7.70 -14.90 -0.98
CA THR A 181 -7.18 -14.74 -2.35
C THR A 181 -6.85 -16.08 -3.02
N ARG A 182 -6.31 -17.05 -2.28
CA ARG A 182 -6.03 -18.40 -2.79
C ARG A 182 -7.30 -19.19 -3.11
N ILE A 183 -8.33 -19.12 -2.25
CA ILE A 183 -9.63 -19.77 -2.50
C ILE A 183 -10.27 -19.17 -3.76
N LEU A 184 -10.30 -17.84 -3.87
CA LEU A 184 -10.87 -17.16 -5.03
C LEU A 184 -10.08 -17.44 -6.32
N GLU A 185 -8.76 -17.54 -6.24
CA GLU A 185 -7.91 -17.97 -7.36
C GLU A 185 -8.29 -19.36 -7.85
N LEU A 186 -8.44 -20.34 -6.94
CA LEU A 186 -8.86 -21.69 -7.29
C LEU A 186 -10.28 -21.69 -7.90
N ALA A 187 -11.21 -20.94 -7.33
CA ALA A 187 -12.60 -20.92 -7.80
C ALA A 187 -12.80 -20.21 -9.14
N LEU A 188 -12.03 -19.15 -9.41
CA LEU A 188 -12.29 -18.23 -10.53
C LEU A 188 -11.33 -18.40 -11.71
N LEU A 189 -10.11 -18.90 -11.47
CA LEU A 189 -9.05 -18.99 -12.49
C LEU A 189 -8.71 -20.43 -12.91
N ARG A 190 -9.00 -21.45 -12.10
CA ARG A 190 -8.87 -22.86 -12.52
C ARG A 190 -10.19 -23.34 -13.10
N ARG A 191 -10.38 -23.12 -14.39
CA ARG A 191 -11.29 -23.85 -15.28
C ARG A 191 -10.59 -24.09 -16.60
#